data_AF-A0AAT9QNX4-F1
#
_entry.id   AF-A0AAT9QNX4-F1
#
_cell.length_a   1.000
_cell.length_b   1.000
_cell.length_c   1.000
_cell.angle_alpha   90.00
_cell.angle_beta   90.00
_cell.angle_gamma   90.00
#
_symmetry.space_group_name_H-M   'P 1'
#
loop_
_entity.id
_entity.type
_entity.pdbx_description
1 polymer ?
#
loop_
_entity_poly.entity_id
_entity_poly.type
_entity_poly.pdbx_seq_one_letter_code
_entity_poly.pdbx_strand_id
1 'polypeptide(L)'
;MAKPKRIPAFTPYYTEDQAGQVRAAFKAAGLQEGDASVSDLIVRATMREVKRLQRKYNGGKPWPPVQAGGLRRGQRTMDEMQHRNEET
;
A
#
# COMPACT_ATOMS: atom_id res chain seq x y z
N MET A 1 -23.45 -22.75 -2.01
CA MET A 1 -22.31 -22.06 -1.36
C MET A 1 -21.73 -21.05 -2.35
N ALA A 2 -21.65 -19.77 -1.99
CA ALA A 2 -21.05 -18.77 -2.88
C ALA A 2 -19.56 -19.08 -3.07
N LYS A 3 -19.07 -19.10 -4.31
CA LYS A 3 -17.63 -19.26 -4.58
C LYS A 3 -16.89 -18.11 -3.89
N PRO A 4 -15.79 -18.36 -3.16
CA PRO A 4 -15.02 -17.29 -2.54
C PRO A 4 -14.56 -16.33 -3.63
N LYS A 5 -14.83 -15.04 -3.44
CA LYS A 5 -14.37 -13.98 -4.34
C LYS A 5 -12.85 -14.05 -4.37
N ARG A 6 -12.26 -14.23 -5.56
CA ARG A 6 -10.82 -14.22 -5.72
C ARG A 6 -10.28 -12.90 -5.19
N ILE A 7 -9.39 -12.95 -4.20
CA ILE A 7 -8.69 -11.78 -3.69
C ILE A 7 -7.42 -11.65 -4.54
N PRO A 8 -7.33 -10.66 -5.44
CA PRO A 8 -6.10 -10.42 -6.18
C PRO A 8 -5.06 -9.84 -5.20
N ALA A 9 -4.31 -10.72 -4.55
CA ALA A 9 -3.22 -10.31 -3.67
C ALA A 9 -2.12 -9.65 -4.49
N PHE A 10 -1.61 -8.52 -4.01
CA PHE A 10 -0.37 -7.92 -4.49
C PHE A 10 0.52 -7.65 -3.28
N THR A 11 1.78 -8.07 -3.37
CA THR A 11 2.74 -7.99 -2.26
C THR A 11 3.55 -6.70 -2.39
N PRO A 12 3.55 -5.82 -1.37
CA PRO A 12 4.46 -4.68 -1.35
C PRO A 12 5.91 -5.14 -1.23
N TYR A 13 6.82 -4.42 -1.88
CA TYR A 13 8.27 -4.66 -1.76
C TYR A 13 8.86 -3.81 -0.64
N TYR A 14 9.04 -4.40 0.53
CA TYR A 14 9.71 -3.77 1.67
C TYR A 14 11.20 -4.16 1.71
N THR A 15 12.05 -3.27 2.22
CA THR A 15 13.34 -3.72 2.78
C THR A 15 13.08 -4.51 4.07
N GLU A 16 14.08 -5.25 4.55
CA GLU A 16 13.96 -6.00 5.80
C GLU A 16 13.58 -5.09 6.98
N ASP A 17 14.25 -3.94 7.12
CA ASP A 17 13.98 -2.95 8.14
C ASP A 17 12.55 -2.40 8.06
N GLN A 18 12.07 -2.08 6.86
CA GLN A 18 10.71 -1.59 6.65
C GLN A 18 9.67 -2.65 7.04
N ALA A 19 9.89 -3.90 6.64
CA ALA A 19 9.00 -5.00 7.01
C ALA A 19 9.01 -5.23 8.53
N GLY A 20 10.18 -5.09 9.17
CA GLY A 20 10.34 -5.13 10.62
C GLY A 20 9.53 -4.04 11.32
N GLN A 21 9.64 -2.79 10.85
CA GLN A 21 8.89 -1.64 11.39
C GLN A 21 7.37 -1.81 11.22
N VAL A 22 6.90 -2.28 10.06
CA VAL A 22 5.46 -2.55 9.84
C VAL A 22 4.94 -3.58 10.84
N ARG A 23 5.68 -4.69 11.05
CA ARG A 23 5.30 -5.70 12.04
C ARG A 23 5.33 -5.17 13.47
N ALA A 24 6.33 -4.37 13.81
CA ALA A 24 6.44 -3.76 15.13
C ALA A 24 5.28 -2.80 15.42
N ALA A 25 4.93 -1.94 14.47
CA ALA A 25 3.81 -1.02 14.58
C ALA A 25 2.47 -1.76 14.75
N PHE A 26 2.22 -2.80 13.94
CA PHE A 26 1.04 -3.63 14.10
C PHE A 26 0.99 -4.31 15.47
N LYS A 27 2.11 -4.88 15.92
CA LYS A 27 2.20 -5.52 17.24
C LYS A 27 1.91 -4.55 18.39
N ALA A 28 2.35 -3.30 18.26
CA ALA A 28 2.19 -2.28 19.30
C ALA A 28 0.77 -1.68 19.35
N ALA A 29 0.17 -1.40 18.18
CA ALA A 29 -1.02 -0.55 18.09
C ALA A 29 -2.11 -1.02 17.10
N GLY A 30 -1.86 -2.09 16.32
CA GLY A 30 -2.75 -2.50 15.23
C GLY A 30 -4.16 -2.83 15.70
N LEU A 31 -4.29 -3.61 16.78
CA LEU A 31 -5.60 -3.99 17.33
C LEU A 31 -6.37 -2.79 17.89
N GLN A 32 -5.68 -1.85 18.53
CA GLN A 32 -6.24 -0.63 19.09
C GLN A 32 -6.77 0.30 17.99
N GLU A 33 -6.11 0.29 16.82
CA GLU A 33 -6.53 0.98 15.61
C GLU A 33 -7.60 0.22 14.80
N GLY A 34 -7.99 -0.97 15.24
CA GLY A 34 -9.03 -1.80 14.62
C GLY A 34 -8.55 -2.68 13.46
N ASP A 35 -7.24 -2.83 13.26
CA ASP A 35 -6.69 -3.74 12.25
C ASP A 35 -6.63 -5.16 12.79
N ALA A 36 -7.29 -6.13 12.14
CA ALA A 36 -7.26 -7.53 12.56
C ALA A 36 -5.98 -8.27 12.12
N SER A 37 -5.23 -7.69 11.17
CA SER A 37 -4.00 -8.26 10.63
C SER A 37 -3.06 -7.18 10.08
N VAL A 38 -1.79 -7.55 9.84
CA VAL A 38 -0.83 -6.68 9.12
C VAL A 38 -1.35 -6.32 7.73
N SER A 39 -2.04 -7.24 7.06
CA SER A 39 -2.66 -6.98 5.77
C SER A 39 -3.75 -5.91 5.87
N ASP A 40 -4.57 -5.94 6.91
CA ASP A 40 -5.61 -4.92 7.11
C ASP A 40 -5.00 -3.54 7.36
N LEU A 41 -3.95 -3.47 8.18
CA LEU A 41 -3.16 -2.24 8.39
C LEU A 41 -2.67 -1.68 7.05
N ILE A 42 -2.05 -2.53 6.22
CA ILE A 42 -1.52 -2.11 4.91
C ILE A 42 -2.67 -1.64 4.02
N VAL A 43 -3.77 -2.38 3.90
CA VAL A 43 -4.93 -2.00 3.08
C VAL A 43 -5.50 -0.67 3.55
N ARG A 44 -5.72 -0.48 4.86
CA ARG A 44 -6.25 0.75 5.45
C ARG A 44 -5.35 1.95 5.15
N ALA A 45 -4.04 1.81 5.40
CA ALA A 45 -3.05 2.85 5.13
C ALA A 45 -2.99 3.21 3.64
N THR A 46 -2.95 2.21 2.76
CA THR A 46 -2.83 2.42 1.32
C THR A 46 -4.11 3.06 0.76
N MET A 47 -5.29 2.62 1.20
CA MET A 47 -6.56 3.19 0.76
C MET A 47 -6.79 4.61 1.30
N ARG A 48 -6.25 4.95 2.48
CA ARG A 48 -6.24 6.35 2.97
C ARG A 48 -5.48 7.25 2.00
N GLU A 49 -4.33 6.80 1.52
CA GLU A 49 -3.53 7.56 0.56
C GLU A 49 -4.20 7.66 -0.81
N VAL A 50 -4.79 6.58 -1.31
CA VAL A 50 -5.60 6.61 -2.54
C VAL A 50 -6.70 7.68 -2.46
N LYS A 51 -7.45 7.74 -1.34
CA LYS A 51 -8.47 8.78 -1.14
C LYS A 51 -7.88 10.19 -1.11
N ARG A 52 -6.70 10.38 -0.51
CA ARG A 52 -6.00 11.68 -0.53
C ARG A 52 -5.66 12.10 -1.95
N LEU A 53 -5.12 11.17 -2.75
CA LEU A 53 -4.78 11.42 -4.15
C LEU A 53 -6.03 11.69 -5.00
N GLN A 54 -7.13 10.95 -4.81
CA GLN A 54 -8.39 11.20 -5.51
C GLN A 54 -8.91 12.61 -5.25
N ARG A 55 -8.87 13.07 -3.98
CA ARG A 55 -9.26 14.44 -3.63
C ARG A 55 -8.35 15.48 -4.27
N LYS A 56 -7.03 15.25 -4.25
CA LYS A 56 -6.05 16.21 -4.77
C LYS A 56 -6.03 16.29 -6.30
N TYR A 57 -6.17 15.17 -6.99
CA TYR A 57 -5.88 15.06 -8.43
C TYR A 57 -7.05 14.60 -9.29
N ASN A 58 -8.17 14.17 -8.70
CA ASN A 58 -9.33 13.65 -9.44
C ASN A 58 -10.67 14.19 -8.92
N GLY A 59 -10.68 15.38 -8.31
CA GLY A 59 -11.90 16.01 -7.79
C GLY A 59 -12.66 15.15 -6.76
N GLY A 60 -11.94 14.30 -6.03
CA GLY A 60 -12.51 13.35 -5.06
C GLY A 60 -13.13 12.10 -5.70
N LYS A 61 -13.12 11.96 -7.03
CA LYS A 61 -13.69 10.80 -7.72
C LYS A 61 -12.71 9.63 -7.76
N PRO A 62 -13.19 8.38 -7.74
CA PRO A 62 -12.35 7.22 -7.97
C PRO A 62 -11.83 7.15 -9.42
N TRP A 63 -10.68 6.54 -9.62
CA TRP A 63 -10.15 6.23 -10.95
C TRP A 63 -10.73 4.93 -11.51
N PRO A 64 -10.79 4.78 -12.84
CA PRO A 64 -11.02 3.48 -13.47
C PRO A 64 -9.98 2.44 -13.01
N PRO A 65 -10.37 1.16 -12.86
CA PRO A 65 -9.44 0.12 -12.43
C PRO A 65 -8.38 -0.17 -13.49
N VAL A 66 -7.16 -0.45 -13.04
CA VAL A 66 -6.06 -0.95 -13.88
C VAL A 66 -5.89 -2.45 -13.63
N GLN A 67 -5.81 -3.25 -14.70
CA GLN A 67 -5.65 -4.70 -14.57
C GLN A 67 -4.27 -5.09 -14.05
N ALA A 68 -4.16 -6.28 -13.45
CA ALA A 68 -2.88 -6.84 -13.02
C ALA A 68 -1.92 -6.93 -14.23
N GLY A 69 -0.67 -6.48 -14.05
CA GLY A 69 0.31 -6.39 -15.14
C GLY A 69 0.28 -5.10 -15.95
N GLY A 70 -0.73 -4.22 -15.74
CA GLY A 70 -0.80 -2.91 -16.38
C GLY A 70 0.12 -1.83 -15.79
N LEU A 71 0.91 -2.16 -14.76
CA LEU A 71 1.84 -1.26 -14.08
C LEU A 71 3.21 -1.92 -13.94
N ARG A 72 4.27 -1.09 -13.84
CA ARG A 72 5.61 -1.55 -13.46
C ARG A 72 5.55 -2.24 -12.10
N ARG A 73 6.14 -3.42 -12.02
CA ARG A 73 6.33 -4.18 -10.78
C ARG A 73 7.77 -4.00 -10.27
N GLY A 74 7.98 -4.33 -9.01
CA GLY A 74 9.30 -4.33 -8.39
C GLY A 74 9.51 -3.17 -7.44
N GLN A 75 10.59 -3.28 -6.68
CA GLN A 75 11.06 -2.21 -5.81
C GLN A 75 11.64 -1.06 -6.65
N ARG A 76 11.75 0.14 -6.07
CA ARG A 76 12.46 1.24 -6.72
C ARG A 76 13.89 0.81 -7.07
N THR A 77 14.41 1.28 -8.18
CA THR A 77 15.84 1.12 -8.52
C THR A 77 16.69 2.04 -7.64
N MET A 78 17.99 1.79 -7.58
CA MET A 78 18.94 2.65 -6.84
C MET A 78 18.88 4.10 -7.35
N ASP A 79 18.82 4.29 -8.67
CA ASP A 79 18.71 5.61 -9.31
C ASP A 79 17.42 6.35 -8.89
N GLU A 80 16.29 5.63 -8.80
CA GLU A 80 15.00 6.20 -8.35
C GLU A 80 15.01 6.56 -6.86
N MET A 81 15.89 5.97 -6.06
CA MET A 81 16.07 6.33 -4.65
C MET A 81 16.98 7.54 -4.48
N GLN A 82 18.02 7.69 -5.30
CA GLN A 82 18.94 8.84 -5.24
C GLN A 82 18.23 10.16 -5.56
N HIS A 83 17.46 10.21 -6.66
CA HIS A 83 16.76 11.44 -7.06
C HIS A 83 15.71 11.93 -6.05
N ARG A 84 15.14 11.04 -5.24
CA ARG A 84 14.18 11.45 -4.20
C ARG A 84 14.84 12.21 -3.05
N ASN A 85 16.07 11.85 -2.70
CA ASN A 85 16.79 12.49 -1.61
C ASN A 85 17.34 13.87 -2.01
N GLU A 86 17.49 14.13 -3.31
CA GLU A 86 17.93 15.43 -3.85
C GLU A 86 16.79 16.47 -3.89
N GLU A 87 15.53 16.01 -3.91
CA GLU A 87 14.33 16.85 -3.94
C GLU A 87 13.70 17.12 -2.55
N THR A 88 14.35 16.68 -1.47
CA THR A 88 13.88 16.88 -0.07
C THR A 88 14.79 17.86 0.67
#